data_AF-A0A419H705-F1
#
_entry.id   AF-A0A419H705-F1
#
_cell.length_a   1.000
_cell.length_b   1.000
_cell.length_c   1.000
_cell.angle_alpha   90.00
_cell.angle_beta   90.00
_cell.angle_gamma   90.00
#
_symmetry.space_group_name_H-M   'P 1'
#
loop_
_entity.id
_entity.type
_entity.pdbx_description
1 polymer ?
#
loop_
_entity_poly.entity_id
_entity_poly.type
_entity_poly.pdbx_seq_one_letter_code
_entity_poly.pdbx_strand_id
1 'polypeptide(L)'
;MYQRIILILLIILMLIATKLNGQNPNFSYPYNYSKIVFVSRVIDGDTFVLSDSSRVRMLGVDCPEAARFSKPAEPFAEQSTALIKSLIEHKTVKLTFDGKAFDMFGRQLAYVWLRNAKGNDSIFVQAELLKNGFARISYYTQEKRFYALFYNLRNTARQKHLGIWSNE
;
A
#
# COMPACT_ATOMS: atom_id res chain seq x y z
N MET A 1 50.62 -6.05 -0.83
CA MET A 1 49.80 -6.07 0.40
C MET A 1 48.77 -4.93 0.41
N TYR A 2 49.18 -3.67 0.22
CA TYR A 2 48.29 -2.49 0.23
C TYR A 2 47.16 -2.49 -0.80
N GLN A 3 47.40 -2.98 -2.02
CA GLN A 3 46.42 -2.96 -3.11
C GLN A 3 45.19 -3.86 -2.84
N ARG A 4 45.36 -4.97 -2.11
CA ARG A 4 44.25 -5.84 -1.67
C ARG A 4 43.45 -5.19 -0.53
N ILE A 5 44.11 -4.44 0.35
CA ILE A 5 43.46 -3.72 1.47
C ILE A 5 42.58 -2.58 0.92
N ILE A 6 43.08 -1.82 -0.06
CA ILE A 6 42.31 -0.74 -0.71
C ILE A 6 41.06 -1.30 -1.40
N LEU A 7 41.18 -2.42 -2.12
CA LEU A 7 40.04 -3.05 -2.80
C LEU A 7 38.96 -3.53 -1.81
N ILE A 8 39.37 -4.13 -0.68
CA ILE A 8 38.45 -4.56 0.39
C ILE A 8 37.75 -3.35 1.01
N LEU A 9 38.47 -2.26 1.27
CA LEU A 9 37.89 -1.02 1.80
C LEU A 9 36.89 -0.38 0.83
N LEU A 10 37.16 -0.40 -0.48
CA LEU A 10 36.24 0.10 -1.51
C LEU A 10 34.96 -0.76 -1.62
N ILE A 11 35.08 -2.09 -1.51
CA ILE A 11 33.92 -3.00 -1.50
C ILE A 11 33.08 -2.77 -0.24
N ILE A 12 33.71 -2.62 0.93
CA ILE A 12 33.02 -2.30 2.19
C ILE A 12 32.33 -0.92 2.09
N LEU A 13 32.99 0.08 1.51
CA LEU A 13 32.40 1.40 1.28
C LEU A 13 31.19 1.35 0.34
N MET A 14 31.25 0.54 -0.75
CA MET A 14 30.11 0.28 -1.64
C MET A 14 28.96 -0.43 -0.92
N LEU A 15 29.25 -1.40 -0.05
CA LEU A 15 28.25 -2.11 0.75
C LEU A 15 27.60 -1.22 1.82
N ILE A 16 28.33 -0.24 2.35
CA ILE A 16 27.81 0.76 3.30
C ILE A 16 26.96 1.79 2.56
N ALA A 17 27.43 2.29 1.40
CA ALA A 17 26.70 3.26 0.59
C ALA A 17 25.37 2.69 0.04
N THR A 18 25.33 1.41 -0.32
CA THR A 18 24.07 0.74 -0.74
C THR A 18 23.07 0.61 0.40
N LYS A 19 23.53 0.43 1.66
CA LYS A 19 22.65 0.44 2.83
C LYS A 19 22.15 1.84 3.21
N LEU A 20 22.96 2.89 3.01
CA LEU A 20 22.61 4.27 3.38
C LEU A 20 21.59 4.94 2.43
N ASN A 21 21.45 4.45 1.20
CA ASN A 21 20.40 4.92 0.28
C ASN A 21 19.01 4.29 0.54
N GLY A 22 18.93 3.28 1.39
CA GLY A 22 17.65 2.74 1.85
C GLY A 22 17.12 3.58 3.00
N GLN A 23 16.01 4.31 2.75
CA GLN A 23 15.19 5.01 3.75
C GLN A 23 15.68 6.42 4.15
N ASN A 24 15.91 7.32 3.20
CA ASN A 24 15.79 8.75 3.52
C ASN A 24 14.30 9.02 3.86
N PRO A 25 13.94 9.35 5.11
CA PRO A 25 12.53 9.51 5.53
C PRO A 25 11.85 10.72 4.85
N ASN A 26 12.64 11.63 4.28
CA ASN A 26 12.19 12.79 3.53
C ASN A 26 12.10 12.53 2.03
N PHE A 27 12.45 11.33 1.56
CA PHE A 27 12.31 11.00 0.16
C PHE A 27 10.83 11.03 -0.25
N SER A 28 10.57 11.73 -1.35
CA SER A 28 9.26 11.82 -1.97
C SER A 28 9.40 11.48 -3.44
N TYR A 29 8.43 10.73 -3.95
CA TYR A 29 8.35 10.49 -5.38
C TYR A 29 7.84 11.75 -6.09
N PRO A 30 8.26 12.01 -7.34
CA PRO A 30 7.63 13.03 -8.16
C PRO A 30 6.12 12.83 -8.23
N TYR A 31 5.37 13.93 -8.30
CA TYR A 31 3.92 13.86 -8.50
C TYR A 31 3.61 13.05 -9.78
N ASN A 32 2.62 12.15 -9.71
CA ASN A 32 2.27 11.20 -10.78
C ASN A 32 3.33 10.15 -11.14
N TYR A 33 4.42 10.04 -10.39
CA TYR A 33 5.28 8.88 -10.56
C TYR A 33 4.47 7.60 -10.33
N SER A 34 4.64 6.64 -11.23
CA SER A 34 3.98 5.35 -11.12
C SER A 34 4.91 4.23 -11.57
N LYS A 35 4.72 3.05 -10.99
CA LYS A 35 5.42 1.84 -11.42
C LYS A 35 4.46 0.67 -11.53
N ILE A 36 4.72 -0.20 -12.50
CA ILE A 36 4.00 -1.46 -12.69
C ILE A 36 4.82 -2.55 -12.02
N VAL A 37 4.17 -3.37 -11.20
CA VAL A 37 4.85 -4.38 -10.39
C VAL A 37 3.92 -5.53 -10.05
N PHE A 38 4.50 -6.71 -9.83
CA PHE A 38 3.77 -7.92 -9.44
C PHE A 38 3.60 -7.98 -7.92
N VAL A 39 2.41 -8.38 -7.47
CA VAL A 39 2.10 -8.61 -6.05
C VAL A 39 2.44 -10.06 -5.70
N SER A 40 3.35 -10.24 -4.75
CA SER A 40 3.75 -11.56 -4.24
C SER A 40 2.70 -12.14 -3.30
N ARG A 41 2.26 -11.36 -2.31
CA ARG A 41 1.24 -11.79 -1.32
C ARG A 41 0.56 -10.61 -0.65
N VAL A 42 -0.64 -10.83 -0.14
CA VAL A 42 -1.36 -9.84 0.69
C VAL A 42 -1.14 -10.15 2.17
N ILE A 43 -0.90 -9.10 2.98
CA ILE A 43 -0.72 -9.23 4.43
C ILE A 43 -2.07 -9.07 5.14
N ASP A 44 -2.75 -7.96 4.86
CA ASP A 44 -4.03 -7.56 5.48
C ASP A 44 -4.81 -6.66 4.49
N GLY A 45 -5.89 -6.03 4.95
CA GLY A 45 -6.79 -5.22 4.13
C GLY A 45 -6.15 -4.00 3.46
N ASP A 46 -5.01 -3.50 3.93
CA ASP A 46 -4.34 -2.34 3.34
C ASP A 46 -2.84 -2.45 3.12
N THR A 47 -2.25 -3.61 3.43
CA THR A 47 -0.83 -3.90 3.29
C THR A 47 -0.57 -5.17 2.47
N PHE A 48 0.36 -5.09 1.52
CA PHE A 48 0.79 -6.23 0.69
C PHE A 48 2.29 -6.18 0.37
N VAL A 49 2.79 -7.28 -0.21
CA VAL A 49 4.21 -7.47 -0.55
C VAL A 49 4.35 -7.63 -2.06
N LEU A 50 5.33 -6.94 -2.64
CA LEU A 50 5.70 -7.00 -4.04
C LEU A 50 6.67 -8.15 -4.34
N SER A 51 6.86 -8.47 -5.61
CA SER A 51 7.86 -9.46 -6.05
C SER A 51 9.30 -9.13 -5.65
N ASP A 52 9.62 -7.85 -5.44
CA ASP A 52 10.93 -7.39 -4.95
C ASP A 52 11.04 -7.40 -3.41
N SER A 53 10.10 -8.06 -2.70
CA SER A 53 9.97 -8.10 -1.24
C SER A 53 9.63 -6.76 -0.56
N SER A 54 9.47 -5.67 -1.32
CA SER A 54 9.00 -4.41 -0.75
C SER A 54 7.57 -4.54 -0.23
N ARG A 55 7.29 -3.87 0.89
CA ARG A 55 5.93 -3.75 1.43
C ARG A 55 5.28 -2.47 0.95
N VAL A 56 3.99 -2.53 0.67
CA VAL A 56 3.19 -1.36 0.28
C VAL A 56 2.04 -1.20 1.28
N ARG A 57 1.82 0.02 1.77
CA ARG A 57 0.64 0.45 2.53
C ARG A 57 -0.20 1.34 1.63
N MET A 58 -1.46 0.99 1.43
CA MET A 58 -2.36 1.74 0.56
C MET A 58 -2.61 3.13 1.12
N LEU A 59 -2.52 4.16 0.27
CA LEU A 59 -2.82 5.54 0.66
C LEU A 59 -4.32 5.76 0.82
N GLY A 60 -4.69 6.55 1.82
CA GLY A 60 -6.02 7.14 1.99
C GLY A 60 -7.11 6.24 2.56
N VAL A 61 -6.79 4.98 2.83
CA VAL A 61 -7.70 4.01 3.45
C VAL A 61 -7.06 3.41 4.69
N ASP A 62 -7.88 3.00 5.63
CA ASP A 62 -7.48 2.26 6.83
C ASP A 62 -8.46 1.10 7.03
N CYS A 63 -7.96 -0.13 6.92
CA CYS A 63 -8.78 -1.32 7.02
C CYS A 63 -8.78 -1.86 8.46
N PRO A 64 -9.83 -2.59 8.88
CA PRO A 64 -9.79 -3.30 10.14
C PRO A 64 -8.57 -4.22 10.22
N GLU A 65 -7.88 -4.18 11.35
CA GLU A 65 -6.61 -4.88 11.55
C GLU A 65 -6.82 -6.38 11.68
N ALA A 66 -6.01 -7.16 10.95
CA ALA A 66 -5.97 -8.61 11.08
C ALA A 66 -5.37 -9.03 12.45
N ALA A 67 -5.67 -10.25 12.88
CA ALA A 67 -5.13 -10.79 14.12
C ALA A 67 -3.59 -10.73 14.13
N ARG A 68 -3.01 -10.18 15.20
CA ARG A 68 -1.56 -10.00 15.29
C ARG A 68 -1.08 -10.17 16.72
N PHE A 69 -0.11 -11.07 16.90
CA PHE A 69 0.42 -11.45 18.22
C PHE A 69 -0.73 -11.87 19.15
N SER A 70 -0.88 -11.19 20.30
CA SER A 70 -1.95 -11.42 21.27
C SER A 70 -3.22 -10.60 21.00
N LYS A 71 -3.28 -9.81 19.92
CA LYS A 71 -4.47 -9.02 19.58
C LYS A 71 -5.38 -9.80 18.63
N PRO A 72 -6.68 -9.97 18.96
CA PRO A 72 -7.64 -10.59 18.05
C PRO A 72 -7.86 -9.70 16.83
N ALA A 73 -8.37 -10.30 15.75
CA ALA A 73 -8.77 -9.56 14.56
C ALA A 73 -9.91 -8.59 14.87
N GLU A 74 -9.88 -7.42 14.26
CA GLU A 74 -10.99 -6.48 14.32
C GLU A 74 -12.18 -6.99 13.48
N PRO A 75 -13.43 -6.62 13.81
CA PRO A 75 -14.57 -6.93 12.97
C PRO A 75 -14.35 -6.49 11.52
N PHE A 76 -14.67 -7.37 10.58
CA PHE A 76 -14.49 -7.19 9.13
C PHE A 76 -13.05 -7.25 8.59
N ALA A 77 -12.05 -7.56 9.43
CA ALA A 77 -10.66 -7.68 8.98
C ALA A 77 -10.43 -8.85 8.00
N GLU A 78 -11.13 -9.97 8.21
CA GLU A 78 -11.05 -11.13 7.31
C GLU A 78 -11.65 -10.80 5.94
N GLN A 79 -12.81 -10.14 5.92
CA GLN A 79 -13.52 -9.75 4.71
C GLN A 79 -12.73 -8.70 3.91
N SER A 80 -12.13 -7.71 4.59
CA SER A 80 -11.27 -6.72 3.93
C SER A 80 -10.05 -7.38 3.30
N THR A 81 -9.39 -8.27 4.03
CA THR A 81 -8.22 -9.03 3.55
C THR A 81 -8.59 -9.94 2.39
N ALA A 82 -9.69 -10.68 2.48
CA ALA A 82 -10.16 -11.58 1.43
C ALA A 82 -10.50 -10.85 0.14
N LEU A 83 -11.14 -9.68 0.23
CA LEU A 83 -11.41 -8.82 -0.93
C LEU A 83 -10.09 -8.46 -1.63
N ILE A 84 -9.11 -7.94 -0.89
CA ILE A 84 -7.82 -7.54 -1.49
C ILE A 84 -7.07 -8.73 -2.07
N LYS A 85 -7.04 -9.87 -1.39
CA LYS A 85 -6.47 -11.11 -1.92
C LYS A 85 -7.06 -11.46 -3.28
N SER A 86 -8.40 -11.50 -3.37
CA SER A 86 -9.09 -11.81 -4.63
C SER A 86 -8.75 -10.82 -5.75
N LEU A 87 -8.53 -9.54 -5.40
CA LEU A 87 -8.29 -8.49 -6.38
C LEU A 87 -6.86 -8.47 -6.90
N ILE A 88 -5.87 -8.59 -6.02
CA ILE A 88 -4.47 -8.26 -6.37
C ILE A 88 -3.44 -9.35 -6.06
N GLU A 89 -3.73 -10.36 -5.23
CA GLU A 89 -2.73 -11.39 -4.92
C GLU A 89 -2.33 -12.14 -6.19
N HIS A 90 -1.02 -12.32 -6.39
CA HIS A 90 -0.44 -12.93 -7.60
C HIS A 90 -0.84 -12.23 -8.91
N LYS A 91 -1.08 -10.92 -8.87
CA LYS A 91 -1.45 -10.11 -10.05
C LYS A 91 -0.54 -8.90 -10.19
N THR A 92 -0.55 -8.34 -11.39
CA THR A 92 0.17 -7.12 -11.72
C THR A 92 -0.68 -5.90 -11.37
N VAL A 93 -0.09 -4.96 -10.62
CA VAL A 93 -0.71 -3.69 -10.24
C VAL A 93 0.13 -2.52 -10.72
N LYS A 94 -0.51 -1.37 -10.88
CA LYS A 94 0.17 -0.07 -10.97
C LYS A 94 0.07 0.63 -9.63
N LEU A 95 1.23 1.03 -9.11
CA LEU A 95 1.36 1.89 -7.94
C LEU A 95 1.51 3.32 -8.41
N THR A 96 0.65 4.23 -7.94
CA THR A 96 0.74 5.67 -8.17
C THR A 96 1.07 6.37 -6.87
N PHE A 97 2.16 7.14 -6.85
CA PHE A 97 2.67 7.79 -5.64
C PHE A 97 2.21 9.25 -5.55
N ASP A 98 2.09 9.77 -4.32
CA ASP A 98 1.52 11.09 -4.04
C ASP A 98 2.22 11.77 -2.85
N GLY A 99 3.50 12.11 -3.07
CA GLY A 99 4.36 12.76 -2.08
C GLY A 99 5.26 11.77 -1.35
N LYS A 100 5.13 11.71 -0.02
CA LYS A 100 6.00 10.92 0.87
C LYS A 100 6.07 9.46 0.40
N ALA A 101 7.28 8.97 0.15
CA ALA A 101 7.49 7.67 -0.44
C ALA A 101 7.27 6.51 0.55
N PHE A 102 7.67 6.69 1.81
CA PHE A 102 7.69 5.64 2.82
C PHE A 102 7.05 6.11 4.13
N ASP A 103 6.42 5.19 4.86
CA ASP A 103 6.08 5.42 6.26
C ASP A 103 7.24 5.10 7.21
N MET A 104 7.03 5.26 8.52
CA MET A 104 8.05 5.00 9.53
C MET A 104 8.45 3.52 9.66
N PHE A 105 7.68 2.60 9.06
CA PHE A 105 7.97 1.17 9.01
C PHE A 105 8.65 0.74 7.70
N GLY A 106 9.00 1.71 6.85
CA GLY A 106 9.64 1.48 5.55
C GLY A 106 8.69 0.91 4.49
N ARG A 107 7.37 0.99 4.69
CA ARG A 107 6.37 0.57 3.68
C ARG A 107 6.23 1.68 2.64
N GLN A 108 6.24 1.32 1.36
CA GLN A 108 5.92 2.23 0.27
C GLN A 108 4.46 2.70 0.38
N LEU A 109 4.22 3.99 0.15
CA LEU A 109 2.89 4.59 0.21
C LEU A 109 2.35 4.85 -1.20
N ALA A 110 1.28 4.16 -1.60
CA ALA A 110 0.76 4.27 -2.97
C ALA A 110 -0.76 4.09 -3.10
N TYR A 111 -1.31 4.68 -4.18
CA TYR A 111 -2.58 4.28 -4.76
C TYR A 111 -2.40 3.06 -5.67
N VAL A 112 -3.36 2.13 -5.64
CA VAL A 112 -3.18 0.83 -6.30
C VAL A 112 -4.26 0.58 -7.33
N TRP A 113 -3.83 0.31 -8.56
CA TRP A 113 -4.70 -0.03 -9.68
C TRP A 113 -4.40 -1.45 -10.15
N LEU A 114 -5.41 -2.33 -10.17
CA LEU A 114 -5.27 -3.61 -10.86
C LEU A 114 -5.11 -3.36 -12.36
N ARG A 115 -4.27 -4.18 -13.01
CA ARG A 115 -4.07 -4.15 -14.46
C ARG A 115 -4.82 -5.33 -15.09
N ASN A 116 -5.53 -5.09 -16.18
CA ASN A 116 -6.14 -6.17 -16.95
C ASN A 116 -5.12 -6.85 -17.89
N ALA A 117 -5.56 -7.93 -18.55
CA ALA A 117 -4.72 -8.69 -19.49
C ALA A 117 -4.19 -7.87 -20.68
N LYS A 118 -4.85 -6.74 -21.01
CA LYS A 118 -4.40 -5.81 -22.06
C LYS A 118 -3.41 -4.75 -21.56
N GLY A 119 -3.06 -4.79 -20.27
CA GLY A 119 -2.22 -3.78 -19.66
C GLY A 119 -2.90 -2.41 -19.56
N ASN A 120 -4.20 -2.37 -19.28
CA ASN A 120 -4.91 -1.14 -18.89
C ASN A 120 -5.29 -1.18 -17.41
N ASP A 121 -5.46 -0.01 -16.80
CA ASP A 121 -6.01 0.05 -15.43
C ASP A 121 -7.45 -0.45 -15.48
N SER A 122 -7.82 -1.31 -14.52
CA SER A 122 -9.17 -1.89 -14.45
C SER A 122 -9.88 -1.54 -13.16
N ILE A 123 -9.28 -1.83 -12.01
CA ILE A 123 -9.92 -1.68 -10.69
C ILE A 123 -9.07 -0.76 -9.82
N PHE A 124 -9.69 0.29 -9.26
CA PHE A 124 -9.08 1.08 -8.20
C PHE A 124 -9.31 0.38 -6.86
N VAL A 125 -8.27 -0.22 -6.30
CA VAL A 125 -8.38 -1.16 -5.19
C VAL A 125 -8.97 -0.50 -3.93
N GLN A 126 -8.50 0.69 -3.58
CA GLN A 126 -9.05 1.46 -2.47
C GLN A 126 -10.52 1.85 -2.64
N ALA A 127 -10.96 2.09 -3.88
CA ALA A 127 -12.36 2.39 -4.14
C ALA A 127 -13.26 1.18 -3.85
N GLU A 128 -12.81 -0.03 -4.22
CA GLU A 128 -13.56 -1.26 -3.90
C GLU A 128 -13.63 -1.53 -2.39
N LEU A 129 -12.56 -1.26 -1.63
CA LEU A 129 -12.61 -1.35 -0.16
C LEU A 129 -13.69 -0.43 0.44
N LEU A 130 -13.69 0.85 0.03
CA LEU A 130 -14.63 1.84 0.56
C LEU A 130 -16.07 1.54 0.13
N LYS A 131 -16.27 1.13 -1.13
CA LYS A 131 -17.57 0.77 -1.68
C LYS A 131 -18.22 -0.41 -0.94
N ASN A 132 -17.42 -1.37 -0.49
CA ASN A 132 -17.91 -2.53 0.26
C ASN A 132 -17.94 -2.30 1.79
N GLY A 133 -17.60 -1.10 2.26
CA GLY A 133 -17.59 -0.79 3.69
C GLY A 133 -16.47 -1.50 4.46
N PHE A 134 -15.35 -1.81 3.82
CA PHE A 134 -14.22 -2.54 4.42
C PHE A 134 -13.03 -1.66 4.78
N ALA A 135 -13.16 -0.34 4.65
CA ALA A 135 -12.14 0.61 5.08
C ALA A 135 -12.76 1.95 5.56
N ARG A 136 -12.02 2.65 6.42
CA ARG A 136 -12.22 4.07 6.74
C ARG A 136 -11.31 4.93 5.86
N ILE A 137 -11.61 6.23 5.78
CA ILE A 137 -10.73 7.20 5.10
C ILE A 137 -9.66 7.64 6.10
N SER A 138 -8.38 7.58 5.70
CA SER A 138 -7.23 7.83 6.59
C SER A 138 -6.58 9.21 6.42
N TYR A 139 -7.19 10.12 5.65
CA TYR A 139 -6.61 11.44 5.38
C TYR A 139 -6.90 12.44 6.50
N TYR A 140 -5.95 13.35 6.72
CA TYR A 140 -6.12 14.52 7.58
C TYR A 140 -6.77 15.72 6.84
N THR A 141 -6.64 15.81 5.51
CA THR A 141 -7.09 16.97 4.71
C THR A 141 -7.93 16.57 3.49
N GLN A 142 -8.85 17.46 3.10
CA GLN A 142 -9.76 17.24 1.97
C GLN A 142 -9.14 17.51 0.59
N GLU A 143 -7.96 18.15 0.56
CA GLU A 143 -7.23 18.51 -0.67
C GLU A 143 -6.57 17.30 -1.37
N LYS A 144 -6.64 16.12 -0.74
CA LYS A 144 -6.03 14.90 -1.30
C LYS A 144 -6.75 14.48 -2.57
N ARG A 145 -5.96 14.07 -3.57
CA ARG A 145 -6.38 13.77 -4.96
C ARG A 145 -7.68 12.97 -5.08
N PHE A 146 -7.88 11.97 -4.21
CA PHE A 146 -9.05 11.08 -4.27
C PHE A 146 -10.04 11.25 -3.11
N TYR A 147 -9.89 12.30 -2.29
CA TYR A 147 -10.74 12.50 -1.11
C TYR A 147 -12.23 12.53 -1.47
N ALA A 148 -12.64 13.32 -2.46
CA ALA A 148 -14.04 13.44 -2.86
C ALA A 148 -14.65 12.09 -3.30
N LEU A 149 -13.90 11.32 -4.11
CA LEU A 149 -14.32 9.97 -4.52
C LEU A 149 -14.46 9.05 -3.30
N PHE A 150 -13.45 9.01 -2.44
CA PHE A 150 -13.44 8.15 -1.26
C PHE A 150 -14.57 8.50 -0.29
N TYR A 151 -14.81 9.80 -0.09
CA TYR A 151 -15.89 10.32 0.74
C TYR A 151 -17.26 9.84 0.25
N ASN A 152 -17.53 9.95 -1.06
CA ASN A 152 -18.79 9.50 -1.64
C ASN A 152 -18.98 7.98 -1.52
N LEU A 153 -17.95 7.20 -1.85
CA LEU A 153 -18.02 5.73 -1.74
C LEU A 153 -18.27 5.28 -0.30
N ARG A 154 -17.54 5.87 0.66
CA ARG A 154 -17.72 5.61 2.08
C ARG A 154 -19.13 5.96 2.53
N ASN A 155 -19.68 7.11 2.12
CA ASN A 155 -21.03 7.52 2.49
C ASN A 155 -22.09 6.59 1.91
N THR A 156 -21.93 6.14 0.66
CA THR A 156 -22.84 5.14 0.08
C THR A 156 -22.79 3.81 0.84
N ALA A 157 -21.60 3.33 1.21
CA ALA A 157 -21.47 2.11 2.00
C ALA A 157 -22.12 2.24 3.39
N ARG A 158 -21.95 3.41 4.01
CA ARG A 158 -22.57 3.75 5.30
C ARG A 158 -24.10 3.78 5.23
N GLN A 159 -24.67 4.46 4.23
CA GLN A 159 -26.13 4.51 4.01
C GLN A 159 -26.74 3.13 3.74
N LYS A 160 -25.94 2.18 3.24
CA LYS A 160 -26.36 0.81 2.97
C LYS A 160 -26.01 -0.16 4.11
N HIS A 161 -25.49 0.33 5.24
CA HIS A 161 -25.10 -0.47 6.40
C HIS A 161 -24.12 -1.61 6.03
N LEU A 162 -23.18 -1.34 5.11
CA LEU A 162 -22.22 -2.35 4.64
C LEU A 162 -21.00 -2.45 5.55
N GLY A 163 -20.51 -3.68 5.75
CA GLY A 163 -19.24 -3.94 6.43
C GLY A 163 -19.17 -3.28 7.80
N ILE A 164 -18.12 -2.49 8.03
CA ILE A 164 -17.87 -1.79 9.30
C ILE A 164 -18.99 -0.82 9.72
N TRP A 165 -19.91 -0.49 8.80
CA TRP A 165 -21.05 0.40 9.03
C TRP A 165 -22.34 -0.35 9.37
N SER A 166 -22.31 -1.68 9.53
CA SER A 166 -23.49 -2.52 9.74
C SER A 166 -24.29 -2.24 11.03
N ASN A 167 -23.66 -1.61 12.02
CA ASN A 167 -24.27 -1.27 13.31
C ASN A 167 -24.51 0.23 13.50
N GLU A 168 -24.29 1.04 12.47
CA GLU A 168 -24.68 2.47 12.45
C GLU A 168 -26.07 2.63 11.88
#